data_AF-A0A7M2YYC2-F1
#
_entry.id   AF-A0A7M2YYC2-F1
#
_cell.length_a   1.000
_cell.length_b   1.000
_cell.length_c   1.000
_cell.angle_alpha   90.00
_cell.angle_beta   90.00
_cell.angle_gamma   90.00
#
_symmetry.space_group_name_H-M   'P 1'
#
loop_
_entity.id
_entity.type
_entity.pdbx_description
1 polymer ?
#
loop_
_entity_poly.entity_id
_entity_poly.type
_entity_poly.pdbx_seq_one_letter_code
_entity_poly.pdbx_strand_id
1 'polypeptide(L)'
;MLPDLSLLSDDELSALLSRLESTEDAISRRRRLLHGRIDILRGERTARLRAQVAAGALDMPSPTTLERAIYTGSGDLPEEEGALGAMPDLAEVDDDALRAEIRRLEQEEDDISLNRRVLHGQIDIVRAERARRSRDGGHIGPDDLGPVLGGGR
;
A
#
# COMPACT_ATOMS: atom_id res chain seq x y z
N MET A 1 0.98 5.59 -15.89
CA MET A 1 2.34 5.52 -16.49
C MET A 1 2.92 6.92 -16.52
N LEU A 2 4.25 7.06 -16.38
CA LEU A 2 4.91 8.34 -16.59
C LEU A 2 4.89 8.72 -18.09
N PRO A 3 4.68 10.01 -18.42
CA PRO A 3 4.89 10.51 -19.77
C PRO A 3 6.38 10.55 -20.10
N ASP A 4 6.72 10.75 -21.37
CA ASP A 4 8.10 11.07 -21.77
C ASP A 4 8.51 12.40 -21.15
N LEU A 5 9.43 12.34 -20.19
CA LEU A 5 9.82 13.50 -19.41
C LEU A 5 10.58 14.51 -20.26
N SER A 6 11.32 14.08 -21.29
CA SER A 6 12.11 14.96 -22.16
C SER A 6 11.26 16.01 -22.90
N LEU A 7 9.97 15.71 -23.10
CA LEU A 7 9.01 16.59 -23.75
C LEU A 7 8.35 17.60 -22.81
N LEU A 8 8.48 17.42 -21.50
CA LEU A 8 7.91 18.32 -20.50
C LEU A 8 8.83 19.51 -20.27
N SER A 9 8.24 20.69 -20.12
CA SER A 9 8.92 21.87 -19.55
C SER A 9 9.22 21.69 -18.06
N ASP A 10 10.08 22.55 -17.52
CA ASP A 10 10.43 22.48 -16.09
C ASP A 10 9.24 22.78 -15.17
N ASP A 11 8.33 23.65 -15.60
CA ASP A 11 7.08 23.93 -14.89
C ASP A 11 6.14 22.70 -14.91
N GLU A 12 6.01 22.02 -16.04
CA GLU A 12 5.23 20.78 -16.16
C GLU A 12 5.82 19.65 -15.34
N LEU A 13 7.16 19.52 -15.28
CA LEU A 13 7.83 18.57 -14.39
C LEU A 13 7.57 18.88 -12.92
N SER A 14 7.59 20.16 -12.54
CA SER A 14 7.29 20.57 -11.16
C SER A 14 5.83 20.24 -10.81
N ALA A 15 4.89 20.53 -11.72
CA ALA A 15 3.48 20.21 -11.54
C ALA A 15 3.23 18.69 -11.47
N LEU A 16 3.93 17.91 -12.30
CA LEU A 16 3.90 16.45 -12.25
C LEU A 16 4.41 15.92 -10.92
N LEU A 17 5.55 16.42 -10.43
CA LEU A 17 6.10 16.02 -9.15
C LEU A 17 5.13 16.30 -8.01
N SER A 18 4.61 17.53 -7.91
CA SER A 18 3.68 17.90 -6.83
C SER A 18 2.41 17.06 -6.84
N ARG A 19 1.90 16.71 -8.02
CA ARG A 19 0.74 15.80 -8.13
C ARG A 19 1.07 14.38 -7.67
N LEU A 20 2.23 13.84 -8.06
CA LEU A 20 2.67 12.52 -7.61
C LEU A 20 2.87 12.49 -6.09
N GLU A 21 3.50 13.52 -5.51
CA GLU A 21 3.69 13.65 -4.06
C GLU A 21 2.36 13.75 -3.31
N SER A 22 1.41 14.57 -3.80
CA SER A 22 0.06 14.65 -3.22
C SER A 22 -0.69 13.32 -3.28
N THR A 23 -0.49 12.54 -4.34
CA THR A 23 -1.10 11.21 -4.50
C THR A 23 -0.47 10.21 -3.54
N GLU A 24 0.86 10.23 -3.42
CA GLU A 24 1.60 9.41 -2.46
C GLU A 24 1.15 9.70 -1.02
N ASP A 25 0.99 10.97 -0.67
CA ASP A 25 0.53 11.39 0.65
C ASP A 25 -0.87 10.84 0.97
N ALA A 26 -1.78 10.84 -0.01
CA ALA A 26 -3.11 10.27 0.13
C ALA A 26 -3.07 8.76 0.36
N ILE A 27 -2.24 8.06 -0.42
CA ILE A 27 -2.00 6.62 -0.29
C ILE A 27 -1.37 6.26 1.06
N SER A 28 -0.38 7.03 1.48
CA SER A 28 0.27 6.87 2.77
C SER A 28 -0.69 7.11 3.94
N ARG A 29 -1.61 8.08 3.82
CA ARG A 29 -2.70 8.26 4.80
C ARG A 29 -3.62 7.04 4.84
N ARG A 30 -4.08 6.55 3.68
CA ARG A 30 -4.98 5.39 3.61
C ARG A 30 -4.35 4.13 4.21
N ARG A 31 -3.08 3.87 3.88
CA ARG A 31 -2.31 2.74 4.44
C ARG A 31 -2.26 2.77 5.96
N ARG A 32 -2.02 3.95 6.56
CA ARG A 32 -2.00 4.09 8.03
C ARG A 32 -3.35 3.74 8.66
N LEU A 33 -4.45 4.17 8.04
CA LEU A 33 -5.80 3.83 8.50
C LEU A 33 -6.07 2.32 8.38
N LEU A 34 -5.64 1.69 7.28
CA LEU A 34 -5.80 0.25 7.08
C LEU A 34 -5.05 -0.55 8.12
N HIS A 35 -3.78 -0.20 8.36
CA HIS A 35 -2.98 -0.83 9.41
C HIS A 35 -3.65 -0.72 10.78
N GLY A 36 -4.11 0.48 11.16
CA GLY A 36 -4.82 0.66 12.42
C GLY A 36 -6.07 -0.23 12.54
N ARG A 37 -6.85 -0.36 11.47
CA ARG A 37 -8.02 -1.23 11.44
C ARG A 37 -7.65 -2.72 11.54
N ILE A 38 -6.68 -3.17 10.74
CA ILE A 38 -6.18 -4.55 10.75
C ILE A 38 -5.67 -4.92 12.15
N ASP A 39 -4.93 -4.03 12.80
CA ASP A 39 -4.38 -4.25 14.13
C ASP A 39 -5.48 -4.41 15.19
N ILE A 40 -6.53 -3.59 15.14
CA ILE A 40 -7.69 -3.72 16.04
C ILE A 40 -8.37 -5.08 15.82
N LEU A 41 -8.67 -5.46 14.58
CA LEU A 41 -9.35 -6.71 14.27
C LEU A 41 -8.51 -7.94 14.64
N ARG A 42 -7.19 -7.89 14.39
CA ARG A 42 -6.25 -8.94 14.83
C ARG A 42 -6.17 -9.03 16.35
N GLY A 43 -6.21 -7.89 17.04
CA GLY A 43 -6.28 -7.82 18.50
C GLY A 43 -7.51 -8.54 19.04
N GLU A 44 -8.68 -8.22 18.50
CA GLU A 44 -9.95 -8.88 18.86
C GLU A 44 -9.89 -10.38 18.60
N ARG A 45 -9.47 -10.79 17.40
CA ARG A 45 -9.32 -12.23 17.05
C ARG A 45 -8.40 -12.94 18.03
N THR A 46 -7.29 -12.31 18.41
CA THR A 46 -6.34 -12.88 19.38
C THR A 46 -6.98 -13.02 20.76
N ALA A 47 -7.78 -12.04 21.19
CA ALA A 47 -8.50 -12.11 22.47
C ALA A 47 -9.52 -13.26 22.49
N ARG A 48 -10.33 -13.41 21.43
CA ARG A 48 -11.31 -14.50 21.28
C ARG A 48 -10.65 -15.88 21.28
N LEU A 49 -9.57 -16.04 20.51
CA LEU A 49 -8.81 -17.29 20.47
C LEU A 49 -8.25 -17.65 21.85
N ARG A 50 -7.69 -16.69 22.59
CA ARG A 50 -7.22 -16.91 23.97
C ARG A 50 -8.35 -17.37 24.89
N ALA A 51 -9.53 -16.78 24.78
CA ALA A 51 -10.70 -17.18 25.56
C ALA A 51 -11.16 -18.62 25.23
N GLN A 52 -11.19 -18.99 23.95
CA GLN A 52 -11.54 -20.35 23.51
C GLN A 52 -10.53 -21.39 24.00
N VAL A 53 -9.23 -21.08 23.96
CA VAL A 53 -8.18 -21.94 24.55
C VAL A 53 -8.39 -22.11 26.05
N ALA A 54 -8.64 -21.02 26.77
CA ALA A 54 -8.87 -21.07 28.22
C ALA A 54 -10.12 -21.89 28.59
N ALA A 55 -11.15 -21.87 27.74
CA ALA A 55 -12.36 -22.66 27.89
C ALA A 55 -12.22 -24.13 27.41
N GLY A 56 -11.08 -24.50 26.79
CA GLY A 56 -10.88 -25.82 26.21
C GLY A 56 -11.77 -26.12 24.99
N ALA A 57 -12.31 -25.08 24.35
CA ALA A 57 -13.26 -25.19 23.24
C ALA A 57 -12.63 -24.94 21.86
N LEU A 58 -11.32 -24.69 21.81
CA LEU A 58 -10.63 -24.39 20.56
C LEU A 58 -10.47 -25.65 19.71
N ASP A 59 -11.09 -25.65 18.53
CA ASP A 59 -10.77 -26.60 17.47
C ASP A 59 -9.56 -26.09 16.67
N MET A 60 -8.53 -26.92 16.54
CA MET A 60 -7.29 -26.52 15.86
C MET A 60 -7.50 -26.62 14.34
N PRO A 61 -7.39 -25.50 13.58
CA PRO A 61 -7.52 -25.56 12.14
C PRO A 61 -6.34 -26.34 11.52
N SER A 62 -6.63 -27.06 10.43
CA SER A 62 -5.61 -27.72 9.62
C SER A 62 -4.56 -26.71 9.10
N PRO A 63 -3.27 -27.08 8.99
CA PRO A 63 -2.23 -26.24 8.40
C PRO A 63 -2.58 -25.70 7.01
N THR A 64 -3.32 -26.46 6.21
CA THR A 64 -3.80 -26.04 4.88
C THR A 64 -4.72 -24.82 4.92
N THR A 65 -5.45 -24.60 6.04
CA THR A 65 -6.29 -23.42 6.24
C THR A 65 -5.47 -22.15 6.52
N LEU A 66 -4.18 -22.32 6.88
CA LEU A 66 -3.22 -21.25 7.17
C LEU A 66 -2.38 -20.87 5.94
N GLU A 67 -2.47 -21.62 4.85
CA GLU A 67 -1.78 -21.28 3.60
C GLU A 67 -2.42 -20.02 2.99
N ARG A 68 -1.66 -18.93 2.96
CA ARG A 68 -1.98 -17.71 2.24
C ARG A 68 -0.82 -17.41 1.28
N ALA A 69 -1.13 -17.03 0.04
CA ALA A 69 -0.07 -16.60 -0.87
C ALA A 69 0.58 -15.32 -0.32
N ILE A 70 1.89 -15.18 -0.54
CA ILE A 70 2.67 -14.01 -0.08
C ILE A 70 2.12 -12.70 -0.68
N TYR A 71 1.43 -12.79 -1.81
CA TYR A 71 0.75 -11.69 -2.46
C TYR A 71 -0.48 -12.22 -3.20
N THR A 72 -1.66 -11.64 -2.96
CA THR A 72 -2.92 -12.01 -3.63
C THR A 72 -3.55 -10.84 -4.39
N GLY A 73 -2.81 -9.74 -4.57
CA GLY A 73 -3.32 -8.49 -5.12
C GLY A 73 -3.22 -8.29 -6.62
N SER A 74 -4.11 -7.48 -7.16
CA SER A 74 -4.05 -7.00 -8.55
C SER A 74 -3.24 -5.72 -8.69
N GLY A 75 -3.01 -4.99 -7.58
CA GLY A 75 -2.42 -3.65 -7.56
C GLY A 75 -3.42 -2.52 -7.83
N ASP A 76 -4.71 -2.85 -7.98
CA ASP A 76 -5.75 -1.85 -8.19
C ASP A 76 -6.09 -1.15 -6.88
N LEU A 77 -6.19 0.18 -6.94
CA LEU A 77 -6.73 0.95 -5.84
C LEU A 77 -8.26 0.86 -5.88
N PRO A 78 -8.94 0.67 -4.74
CA PRO A 78 -10.38 0.81 -4.69
C PRO A 78 -10.81 2.21 -5.16
N GLU A 79 -11.84 2.29 -6.00
CA GLU A 79 -12.35 3.53 -6.62
C GLU A 79 -12.78 4.59 -5.59
N GLU A 80 -13.11 4.16 -4.36
CA GLU A 80 -13.56 5.03 -3.26
C GLU A 80 -12.37 5.79 -2.63
N GLU A 81 -12.03 6.95 -3.18
CA GLU A 81 -11.17 7.95 -2.56
C GLU A 81 -11.82 8.53 -1.30
N GLY A 82 -11.53 7.92 -0.15
CA GLY A 82 -11.62 8.63 1.13
C GLY A 82 -12.71 8.18 2.10
N ALA A 83 -12.75 6.91 2.44
CA ALA A 83 -12.88 6.44 3.82
C ALA A 83 -12.79 4.91 3.80
N LEU A 84 -12.07 4.32 4.75
CA LEU A 84 -12.42 2.95 5.12
C LEU A 84 -13.85 3.02 5.64
N GLY A 85 -14.74 2.16 5.13
CA GLY A 85 -16.13 2.11 5.60
C GLY A 85 -16.21 1.98 7.14
N ALA A 86 -17.39 2.08 7.74
CA ALA A 86 -17.50 1.98 9.19
C ALA A 86 -16.82 0.71 9.75
N MET A 87 -16.23 0.83 10.94
CA MET A 87 -15.71 -0.33 11.66
C MET A 87 -16.90 -1.25 11.99
N PRO A 88 -16.82 -2.56 11.74
CA PRO A 88 -17.87 -3.48 12.17
C PRO A 88 -17.99 -3.45 13.69
N ASP A 89 -19.19 -3.69 14.21
CA ASP A 89 -19.36 -3.92 15.63
C ASP A 89 -18.70 -5.26 16.01
N LEU A 90 -17.64 -5.15 16.81
CA LEU A 90 -16.85 -6.30 17.24
C LEU A 90 -17.62 -7.22 18.19
N ALA A 91 -18.74 -6.78 18.79
CA ALA A 91 -19.57 -7.66 19.61
C ALA A 91 -20.50 -8.54 18.76
N GLU A 92 -20.89 -8.06 17.57
CA GLU A 92 -21.87 -8.74 16.70
C GLU A 92 -21.23 -9.60 15.60
N VAL A 93 -19.99 -9.27 15.19
CA VAL A 93 -19.28 -10.02 14.15
C VAL A 93 -18.84 -11.39 14.68
N ASP A 94 -19.16 -12.48 13.96
CA ASP A 94 -18.65 -13.80 14.30
C ASP A 94 -17.16 -13.97 13.89
N ASP A 95 -16.55 -15.08 14.32
CA ASP A 95 -15.11 -15.33 14.10
C ASP A 95 -14.75 -15.50 12.62
N ASP A 96 -15.66 -16.02 11.80
CA ASP A 96 -15.40 -16.26 10.38
C ASP A 96 -15.54 -14.98 9.57
N ALA A 97 -16.56 -14.18 9.85
CA ALA A 97 -16.72 -12.83 9.32
C ALA A 97 -15.54 -11.92 9.73
N LEU A 98 -15.08 -12.01 10.99
CA LEU A 98 -13.89 -11.28 11.46
C LEU A 98 -12.63 -11.69 10.68
N ARG A 99 -12.42 -12.99 10.45
CA ARG A 99 -11.29 -13.50 9.64
C ARG A 99 -11.39 -13.05 8.18
N ALA A 100 -12.59 -13.11 7.60
CA ALA A 100 -12.81 -12.69 6.22
C ALA A 100 -12.52 -11.20 6.04
N GLU A 101 -12.96 -10.37 7.00
CA GLU A 101 -12.71 -8.93 6.99
C GLU A 101 -11.21 -8.61 7.12
N ILE A 102 -10.48 -9.28 8.02
CA ILE A 102 -9.02 -9.14 8.15
C ILE A 102 -8.36 -9.47 6.81
N ARG A 103 -8.70 -10.59 6.18
CA ARG A 103 -8.11 -11.00 4.88
C ARG A 103 -8.39 -9.98 3.79
N ARG A 104 -9.60 -9.43 3.73
CA ARG A 104 -10.00 -8.40 2.75
C ARG A 104 -9.17 -7.12 2.93
N LEU A 105 -8.97 -6.67 4.16
CA LEU A 105 -8.19 -5.45 4.44
C LEU A 105 -6.69 -5.67 4.22
N GLU A 106 -6.17 -6.85 4.56
CA GLU A 106 -4.78 -7.22 4.25
C GLU A 106 -4.55 -7.23 2.74
N GLN A 107 -5.51 -7.72 1.97
CA GLN A 107 -5.46 -7.67 0.51
C GLN A 107 -5.38 -6.22 0.00
N GLU A 108 -6.29 -5.36 0.47
CA GLU A 108 -6.26 -3.95 0.10
C GLU A 108 -4.94 -3.27 0.48
N GLU A 109 -4.34 -3.63 1.62
CA GLU A 109 -3.03 -3.12 2.04
C GLU A 109 -1.90 -3.57 1.12
N ASP A 110 -1.92 -4.83 0.67
CA ASP A 110 -0.96 -5.38 -0.27
C ASP A 110 -0.99 -4.60 -1.60
N ASP A 111 -2.19 -4.28 -2.10
CA ASP A 111 -2.41 -3.50 -3.32
C ASP A 111 -1.92 -2.05 -3.17
N ILE A 112 -2.26 -1.40 -2.06
CA ILE A 112 -1.82 -0.05 -1.73
C ILE A 112 -0.29 0.00 -1.58
N SER A 113 0.31 -0.99 -0.95
CA SER A 113 1.76 -1.10 -0.79
C SER A 113 2.47 -1.28 -2.13
N LEU A 114 1.88 -2.01 -3.08
CA LEU A 114 2.40 -2.08 -4.45
C LEU A 114 2.30 -0.71 -5.14
N ASN A 115 1.13 -0.07 -5.10
CA ASN A 115 0.93 1.23 -5.74
C ASN A 115 1.89 2.30 -5.20
N ARG A 116 2.07 2.35 -3.86
CA ARG A 116 3.03 3.23 -3.21
C ARG A 116 4.46 3.03 -3.72
N ARG A 117 4.91 1.77 -3.88
CA ARG A 117 6.25 1.48 -4.43
C ARG A 117 6.40 2.02 -5.85
N VAL A 118 5.37 1.85 -6.68
CA VAL A 118 5.36 2.40 -8.04
C VAL A 118 5.43 3.93 -8.01
N LEU A 119 4.62 4.59 -7.17
CA LEU A 119 4.64 6.05 -7.02
C LEU A 119 5.99 6.58 -6.53
N HIS A 120 6.61 5.91 -5.55
CA HIS A 120 7.96 6.28 -5.09
C HIS A 120 8.97 6.21 -6.22
N GLY A 121 8.99 5.11 -6.99
CA GLY A 121 9.86 5.01 -8.16
C GLY A 121 9.59 6.12 -9.19
N GLN A 122 8.32 6.48 -9.41
CA GLN A 122 7.97 7.59 -10.31
C GLN A 122 8.45 8.96 -9.79
N ILE A 123 8.28 9.22 -8.50
CA ILE A 123 8.77 10.44 -7.83
C ILE A 123 10.29 10.52 -7.94
N ASP A 124 10.99 9.42 -7.69
CA ASP A 124 12.46 9.38 -7.76
C ASP A 124 12.96 9.64 -9.17
N ILE A 125 12.31 9.08 -10.20
CA ILE A 125 12.63 9.36 -11.61
C ILE A 125 12.42 10.84 -11.93
N VAL A 126 11.28 11.44 -11.54
CA VAL A 126 11.00 12.86 -11.83
C VAL A 126 11.98 13.77 -11.07
N ARG A 127 12.35 13.43 -9.83
CA ARG A 127 13.37 14.16 -9.07
C ARG A 127 14.74 14.08 -9.73
N ALA A 128 15.14 12.89 -10.19
CA ALA A 128 16.39 12.68 -10.89
C ALA A 128 16.43 13.47 -12.22
N GLU A 129 15.33 13.49 -12.98
CA GLU A 129 15.20 14.28 -14.20
C GLU A 129 15.43 15.77 -13.95
N ARG A 130 14.73 16.33 -12.96
CA ARG A 130 14.90 17.75 -12.60
C ARG A 130 16.33 18.08 -12.18
N ALA A 131 16.96 17.19 -11.42
CA ALA A 131 18.34 17.36 -10.99
C ALA A 131 19.34 17.29 -12.17
N ARG A 132 19.14 16.36 -13.11
CA ARG A 132 19.96 16.20 -14.33
C ARG A 132 19.87 17.45 -15.20
N ARG A 133 18.65 17.89 -15.50
CA ARG A 133 18.40 19.13 -16.27
C ARG A 133 19.07 20.34 -15.67
N SER A 134 18.92 20.52 -14.36
CA SER A 134 19.50 21.68 -13.65
C SER A 134 21.02 21.67 -13.65
N ARG A 135 21.66 20.49 -13.74
CA ARG A 135 23.12 20.34 -13.66
C ARG A 135 23.80 20.52 -15.01
N ASP A 136 23.29 19.89 -16.06
CA ASP A 136 23.95 19.85 -17.37
C ASP A 136 23.00 19.97 -18.57
N GLY A 137 21.72 20.26 -18.34
CA GLY A 137 20.72 20.33 -19.40
C GLY A 137 20.37 18.96 -20.01
N GLY A 138 20.87 17.87 -19.44
CA GLY A 138 20.58 16.51 -19.89
C GLY A 138 19.27 15.96 -19.36
N HIS A 139 18.89 14.80 -19.91
CA HIS A 139 17.67 14.06 -19.56
C HIS A 139 18.02 12.64 -19.06
N ILE A 140 17.16 12.08 -18.23
CA ILE A 140 17.23 10.71 -17.74
C ILE A 140 16.74 9.75 -18.82
N GLY A 141 17.58 8.78 -19.17
CA GLY A 141 17.22 7.68 -20.04
C GLY A 141 16.96 6.36 -19.29
N PRO A 142 16.55 5.29 -19.98
CA PRO A 142 16.36 3.96 -19.40
C PRO A 142 17.61 3.42 -18.68
N ASP A 143 18.80 3.73 -19.21
CA ASP A 143 20.08 3.27 -18.65
C ASP A 143 20.43 3.93 -17.31
N ASP A 144 19.83 5.09 -16.99
CA ASP A 144 20.02 5.80 -15.74
C ASP A 144 19.09 5.27 -14.61
N LEU A 145 18.12 4.40 -14.92
CA LEU A 145 17.08 3.98 -13.97
C LEU A 145 17.60 3.11 -12.82
N GLY A 146 18.64 2.31 -13.06
CA GLY A 146 19.21 1.42 -12.03
C GLY A 146 19.66 2.19 -10.78
N PRO A 147 20.55 3.19 -10.92
CA PRO A 147 20.94 4.06 -9.80
C PRO A 147 19.79 4.87 -9.19
N VAL A 148 18.83 5.34 -10.01
CA VAL A 148 17.71 6.16 -9.55
C VAL A 148 16.74 5.37 -8.66
N LEU A 149 16.40 4.14 -9.07
CA LEU A 149 15.44 3.29 -8.35
C LEU A 149 16.08 2.43 -7.26
N GLY A 150 17.41 2.25 -7.31
CA GLY A 150 18.15 1.44 -6.34
C GLY A 150 18.23 2.03 -4.93
N GLY A 151 17.77 3.28 -4.76
CA GLY A 151 17.95 4.06 -3.54
C GLY A 151 19.40 4.51 -3.40
N GLY A 152 19.64 5.82 -3.41
CA GLY A 152 20.94 6.36 -3.04
C GLY A 152 21.33 5.84 -1.66
N ARG A 153 22.46 5.11 -1.59
CA ARG A 153 23.12 4.81 -0.32
C ARG A 153 23.63 6.09 0.34
#